data_AF-A0ABD8B8B4-F1
#
_entry.id   AF-A0ABD8B8B4-F1
#
_cell.length_a   1.000
_cell.length_b   1.000
_cell.length_c   1.000
_cell.angle_alpha   90.00
_cell.angle_beta   90.00
_cell.angle_gamma   90.00
#
_symmetry.space_group_name_H-M   'P 1'
#
loop_
_entity.id
_entity.type
_entity.pdbx_description
1 polymer ?
#
loop_
_entity_poly.entity_id
_entity_poly.type
_entity_poly.pdbx_seq_one_letter_code
_entity_poly.pdbx_strand_id
1 'polypeptide(L)'
;MSDFLPEKPPYQSKHGSVWPLVVCGVLLGGAGLYHAWQSFAQGMVRDDTKPPSVGAPPADVLAKARQGDAAAQYQMGRYYMHRDDWRNAVIWYERAAAQGNADAQNNAGVAYMEGRGVAADKVKGCAYLKAAHEQLQTAHSADNVRMCEAELKP
;
A
#
# COMPACT_ATOMS: atom_id res chain seq x y z
N MET A 1 45.87 8.23 -3.74
CA MET A 1 45.48 8.28 -2.32
C MET A 1 44.76 9.61 -2.14
N SER A 2 43.49 9.66 -2.51
CA SER A 2 42.34 9.47 -1.60
C SER A 2 42.24 10.63 -0.61
N ASP A 3 41.47 11.66 -0.97
CA ASP A 3 40.18 11.94 -0.32
C ASP A 3 39.70 13.34 -0.73
N PHE A 4 38.90 13.35 -1.80
CA PHE A 4 38.12 14.49 -2.26
C PHE A 4 36.67 14.22 -1.84
N LEU A 5 36.28 14.71 -0.66
CA LEU A 5 34.87 14.76 -0.27
C LEU A 5 34.39 16.21 -0.40
N PRO A 6 33.66 16.56 -1.46
CA PRO A 6 32.89 17.79 -1.46
C PRO A 6 31.58 17.57 -0.68
N GLU A 7 31.29 18.58 0.15
CA GLU A 7 30.14 18.70 1.03
C GLU A 7 28.80 18.47 0.29
N LYS A 8 27.85 17.82 0.97
CA LYS A 8 26.50 17.58 0.43
C LYS A 8 25.75 18.90 0.27
N PRO A 9 25.11 19.18 -0.89
CA PRO A 9 24.31 20.38 -1.03
C PRO A 9 23.02 20.29 -0.21
N PRO A 10 22.50 21.45 0.30
CA PRO A 10 21.33 21.47 1.15
C PRO A 10 20.07 21.46 0.28
N TYR A 11 19.23 20.44 0.42
CA TYR A 11 17.84 20.59 -0.03
C TYR A 11 16.89 19.75 0.82
N GLN A 12 16.34 20.40 1.85
CA GLN A 12 14.98 20.15 2.28
C GLN A 12 14.10 21.24 1.70
N SER A 13 13.11 20.89 0.87
CA SER A 13 11.85 21.64 0.87
C SER A 13 10.65 20.79 0.42
N LYS A 14 9.68 20.75 1.34
CA LYS A 14 8.23 20.65 1.25
C LYS A 14 7.56 20.76 -0.14
N HIS A 15 6.51 19.94 -0.28
CA HIS A 15 5.42 19.91 -1.28
C HIS A 15 5.68 19.25 -2.64
N GLY A 16 4.86 18.23 -2.95
CA GLY A 16 4.47 17.85 -4.32
C GLY A 16 5.27 16.72 -4.97
N SER A 17 5.05 15.46 -4.59
CA SER A 17 5.55 14.33 -5.39
C SER A 17 4.69 14.17 -6.64
N VAL A 18 5.17 14.74 -7.73
CA VAL A 18 4.73 14.46 -9.10
C VAL A 18 5.11 13.00 -9.41
N TRP A 19 4.10 12.18 -9.69
CA TRP A 19 4.28 10.81 -10.16
C TRP A 19 4.76 10.82 -11.62
N PRO A 20 5.76 10.02 -12.01
CA PRO A 20 5.85 9.54 -13.37
C PRO A 20 5.17 8.17 -13.47
N LEU A 21 4.08 8.13 -14.24
CA LEU A 21 3.56 6.89 -14.82
C LEU A 21 4.64 6.28 -15.72
N VAL A 22 5.02 5.03 -15.46
CA VAL A 22 5.42 4.11 -16.53
C VAL A 22 4.78 2.76 -16.23
N VAL A 23 3.66 2.51 -16.90
CA VAL A 23 3.25 1.16 -17.26
C VAL A 23 3.95 0.85 -18.58
N CYS A 24 4.89 -0.09 -18.58
CA CYS A 24 5.18 -0.90 -19.75
C CYS A 24 5.85 -2.19 -19.29
N GLY A 25 5.05 -3.26 -19.24
CA GLY A 25 5.58 -4.60 -19.20
C GLY A 25 6.16 -5.01 -20.56
N VAL A 26 7.04 -6.01 -20.45
CA VAL A 26 7.45 -6.99 -21.46
C VAL A 26 8.76 -6.68 -22.22
N LEU A 27 9.71 -7.62 -22.01
CA LEU A 27 10.95 -7.93 -22.72
C LEU A 27 12.25 -7.23 -22.30
N LEU A 28 12.83 -7.72 -21.19
CA LEU A 28 14.13 -8.42 -21.12
C LEU A 28 14.71 -8.32 -19.68
N GLY A 29 14.85 -9.47 -18.98
CA GLY A 29 15.67 -9.58 -17.76
C GLY A 29 15.02 -9.19 -16.42
N GLY A 30 13.82 -9.69 -16.13
CA GLY A 30 12.95 -9.26 -15.01
C GLY A 30 13.28 -9.70 -13.57
N ALA A 31 14.54 -9.74 -13.14
CA ALA A 31 14.85 -9.99 -11.71
C ALA A 31 15.38 -8.75 -10.96
N GLY A 32 16.21 -7.93 -11.61
CA GLY A 32 16.95 -6.85 -10.92
C GLY A 32 16.08 -5.66 -10.47
N LEU A 33 15.09 -5.26 -11.29
CA LEU A 33 14.22 -4.12 -10.98
C LEU A 33 13.12 -4.47 -9.98
N TYR A 34 12.70 -5.74 -9.94
CA TYR A 34 11.71 -6.21 -8.97
C TYR A 34 12.30 -6.23 -7.55
N HIS A 35 13.53 -6.72 -7.37
CA HIS A 35 14.20 -6.70 -6.07
C HIS A 35 14.57 -5.29 -5.59
N ALA A 36 14.89 -4.37 -6.50
CA ALA A 36 15.16 -2.97 -6.15
C ALA A 36 13.88 -2.25 -5.70
N TRP A 37 12.75 -2.47 -6.37
CA TRP A 37 11.44 -1.97 -5.91
C TRP A 37 11.00 -2.63 -4.61
N GLN A 38 11.18 -3.95 -4.46
CA GLN A 38 10.85 -4.65 -3.22
C GLN A 38 11.69 -4.17 -2.04
N SER A 39 12.99 -3.92 -2.22
CA SER A 39 13.86 -3.36 -1.17
C SER A 39 13.47 -1.93 -0.82
N PHE A 40 13.04 -1.14 -1.80
CA PHE A 40 12.52 0.21 -1.60
C PHE A 40 11.16 0.22 -0.88
N ALA A 41 10.24 -0.69 -1.23
CA ALA A 41 8.94 -0.87 -0.58
C ALA A 41 9.05 -1.49 0.83
N GLN A 42 10.02 -2.38 1.05
CA GLN A 42 10.45 -2.86 2.37
C GLN A 42 11.13 -1.74 3.18
N GLY A 43 11.82 -0.81 2.51
CA GLY A 43 12.45 0.38 3.10
C GLY A 43 11.50 1.52 3.45
N MET A 44 10.23 1.50 3.00
CA MET A 44 9.17 2.41 3.46
C MET A 44 8.61 2.03 4.85
N VAL A 45 9.35 1.24 5.63
CA VAL A 45 9.05 1.00 7.05
C VAL A 45 9.50 2.22 7.83
N ARG A 46 8.52 3.00 8.30
CA ARG A 46 8.74 4.09 9.25
C ARG A 46 9.41 3.56 10.52
N ASP A 47 10.29 4.41 11.05
CA ASP A 47 10.63 4.58 12.46
C ASP A 47 10.08 3.49 13.39
N ASP A 48 10.85 2.43 13.48
CA ASP A 48 10.71 1.26 14.33
C ASP A 48 10.92 1.58 15.83
N THR A 49 11.24 2.83 16.18
CA THR A 49 11.35 3.25 17.59
C THR A 49 9.99 3.39 18.27
N LYS A 50 8.89 3.47 17.51
CA LYS A 50 7.53 3.45 18.06
C LYS A 50 6.92 2.05 17.94
N PRO A 51 6.76 1.30 19.05
CA PRO A 51 6.10 0.01 18.99
C PRO A 51 4.66 0.19 18.49
N PRO A 52 4.12 -0.80 17.75
CA PRO A 52 2.73 -0.75 17.31
C PRO A 52 1.84 -0.50 18.52
N SER A 53 0.79 0.30 18.34
CA SER A 53 -0.16 0.62 19.42
C SER A 53 -0.94 -0.60 19.93
N VAL A 54 -0.76 -1.74 19.25
CA VAL A 54 -1.45 -2.99 19.48
C VAL A 54 -0.41 -4.12 19.62
N GLY A 55 -0.78 -5.19 20.33
CA GLY A 55 0.11 -6.33 20.58
C GLY A 55 0.75 -6.89 19.30
N ALA A 56 1.87 -7.59 19.44
CA ALA A 56 2.62 -8.09 18.29
C ALA A 56 1.78 -9.04 17.41
N PRO A 57 1.86 -8.91 16.07
CA PRO A 57 1.19 -9.82 15.14
C PRO A 57 1.79 -11.23 15.22
N PRO A 58 1.07 -12.27 14.73
CA PRO A 58 1.60 -13.62 14.63
C PRO A 58 2.93 -13.64 13.87
N ALA A 59 3.97 -14.19 14.49
CA ALA A 59 5.34 -14.09 13.99
C ALA A 59 5.53 -14.83 12.64
N ASP A 60 4.84 -15.95 12.45
CA ASP A 60 4.86 -16.73 11.22
C ASP A 60 4.22 -15.98 10.04
N VAL A 61 3.09 -15.30 10.28
CA VAL A 61 2.43 -14.45 9.28
C VAL A 61 3.30 -13.24 8.95
N LEU A 62 3.88 -12.60 9.96
CA LEU A 62 4.77 -11.47 9.77
C LEU A 62 6.02 -11.85 8.95
N ALA A 63 6.61 -13.02 9.20
CA ALA A 63 7.77 -13.50 8.45
C ALA A 63 7.45 -13.66 6.95
N LYS A 64 6.31 -14.30 6.62
CA LYS A 64 5.85 -14.45 5.22
C LYS A 64 5.52 -13.10 4.58
N ALA A 65 4.83 -12.22 5.31
CA ALA A 65 4.47 -10.90 4.82
C ALA A 65 5.72 -10.06 4.49
N ARG A 66 6.79 -10.18 5.30
CA ARG A 66 8.10 -9.56 5.05
C ARG A 66 8.79 -10.12 3.82
N GLN A 67 8.60 -11.40 3.50
CA GLN A 67 9.10 -12.02 2.27
C GLN A 67 8.29 -11.64 1.02
N GLY A 68 7.22 -10.87 1.17
CA GLY A 68 6.42 -10.37 0.04
C GLY A 68 5.14 -11.15 -0.21
N ASP A 69 4.82 -12.17 0.57
CA ASP A 69 3.62 -12.98 0.35
C ASP A 69 2.33 -12.14 0.47
N ALA A 70 1.60 -11.98 -0.63
CA ALA A 70 0.43 -11.09 -0.70
C ALA A 70 -0.70 -11.51 0.25
N ALA A 71 -0.91 -12.82 0.44
CA ALA A 71 -1.92 -13.33 1.37
C ALA A 71 -1.55 -13.02 2.82
N ALA A 72 -0.29 -13.22 3.20
CA ALA A 72 0.21 -12.87 4.52
C ALA A 72 0.17 -11.37 4.76
N GLN A 73 0.51 -10.54 3.77
CA GLN A 73 0.33 -9.08 3.85
C GLN A 73 -1.13 -8.70 4.08
N TYR A 74 -2.07 -9.33 3.38
CA TYR A 74 -3.50 -9.13 3.63
C TYR A 74 -3.89 -9.54 5.06
N GLN A 75 -3.40 -10.68 5.57
CA GLN A 75 -3.64 -11.10 6.96
C GLN A 75 -3.05 -10.10 7.97
N MET A 76 -1.90 -9.50 7.69
CA MET A 76 -1.34 -8.43 8.51
C MET A 76 -2.25 -7.20 8.52
N GLY A 77 -2.79 -6.81 7.37
CA GLY A 77 -3.78 -5.73 7.29
C GLY A 77 -4.99 -6.01 8.17
N ARG A 78 -5.56 -7.23 8.08
CA ARG A 78 -6.68 -7.66 8.93
C ARG A 78 -6.34 -7.68 10.41
N TYR A 79 -5.13 -8.12 10.76
CA TYR A 79 -4.67 -8.14 12.14
C TYR A 79 -4.73 -6.74 12.78
N TYR A 80 -4.17 -5.74 12.10
CA TYR A 80 -4.18 -4.36 12.60
C TYR A 80 -5.58 -3.75 12.57
N MET A 81 -6.36 -4.04 11.53
CA MET A 81 -7.74 -3.60 11.40
C MET A 81 -8.61 -4.04 12.58
N HIS A 82 -8.55 -5.31 12.97
CA HIS A 82 -9.31 -5.86 14.11
C HIS A 82 -8.90 -5.29 15.47
N ARG A 83 -7.82 -4.52 15.51
CA ARG A 83 -7.36 -3.82 16.71
C ARG A 83 -7.43 -2.30 16.54
N ASP A 84 -8.23 -1.84 15.57
CA ASP A 84 -8.45 -0.42 15.24
C ASP A 84 -7.20 0.38 14.88
N ASP A 85 -6.09 -0.31 14.55
CA ASP A 85 -4.87 0.32 14.04
C ASP A 85 -4.95 0.43 12.52
N TRP A 86 -5.89 1.25 12.05
CA TRP A 86 -6.16 1.45 10.63
C TRP A 86 -4.95 2.00 9.88
N ARG A 87 -4.07 2.75 10.56
CA ARG A 87 -2.86 3.29 9.95
C ARG A 87 -1.93 2.19 9.49
N ASN A 88 -1.70 1.18 10.34
CA ASN A 88 -0.91 0.01 9.95
C ASN A 88 -1.69 -0.94 9.03
N ALA A 89 -3.00 -1.06 9.22
CA ALA A 89 -3.84 -1.89 8.36
C ALA A 89 -3.76 -1.46 6.89
N VAL A 90 -3.90 -0.16 6.61
CA VAL A 90 -3.86 0.36 5.24
C VAL A 90 -2.50 0.12 4.59
N ILE A 91 -1.39 0.28 5.31
CA ILE A 91 -0.04 -0.01 4.77
C ILE A 91 0.05 -1.45 4.26
N TRP A 92 -0.45 -2.41 5.05
CA TRP A 92 -0.40 -3.82 4.67
C TRP A 92 -1.40 -4.16 3.57
N TYR A 93 -2.59 -3.55 3.59
CA TYR A 93 -3.55 -3.69 2.50
C TYR A 93 -3.01 -3.12 1.19
N GLU A 94 -2.37 -1.95 1.19
CA GLU A 94 -1.76 -1.38 -0.03
C GLU A 94 -0.67 -2.29 -0.61
N ARG A 95 0.16 -2.90 0.25
CA ARG A 95 1.19 -3.85 -0.19
C ARG A 95 0.59 -5.09 -0.86
N ALA A 96 -0.44 -5.68 -0.25
CA ALA A 96 -1.14 -6.83 -0.84
C ALA A 96 -1.92 -6.43 -2.10
N ALA A 97 -2.54 -5.25 -2.10
CA ALA A 97 -3.32 -4.72 -3.21
C ALA A 97 -2.45 -4.42 -4.44
N ALA A 98 -1.22 -3.94 -4.24
CA ALA A 98 -0.23 -3.73 -5.30
C ALA A 98 0.16 -5.03 -6.01
N GLN A 99 -0.04 -6.18 -5.35
CA GLN A 99 0.17 -7.51 -5.92
C GLN A 99 -1.11 -8.15 -6.46
N GLY A 100 -2.20 -7.37 -6.54
CA GLY A 100 -3.47 -7.83 -7.08
C GLY A 100 -4.41 -8.50 -6.07
N ASN A 101 -4.10 -8.54 -4.78
CA ASN A 101 -5.01 -9.14 -3.80
C ASN A 101 -6.32 -8.34 -3.73
N ALA A 102 -7.42 -8.93 -4.23
CA ALA A 102 -8.69 -8.23 -4.40
C ALA A 102 -9.37 -7.84 -3.07
N ASP A 103 -9.26 -8.67 -2.04
CA ASP A 103 -9.78 -8.33 -0.70
C ASP A 103 -9.02 -7.16 -0.08
N ALA A 104 -7.69 -7.12 -0.26
CA ALA A 104 -6.86 -6.02 0.19
C ALA A 104 -7.16 -4.73 -0.59
N GLN A 105 -7.40 -4.83 -1.90
CA GLN A 105 -7.88 -3.70 -2.71
C GLN A 105 -9.21 -3.18 -2.17
N ASN A 106 -10.18 -4.04 -1.88
CA ASN A 106 -11.47 -3.62 -1.33
C ASN A 106 -11.28 -2.88 0.01
N ASN A 107 -10.50 -3.45 0.93
CA ASN A 107 -10.28 -2.85 2.25
C ASN A 107 -9.47 -1.55 2.21
N ALA A 108 -8.45 -1.47 1.36
CA ALA A 108 -7.72 -0.22 1.12
C ALA A 108 -8.63 0.84 0.50
N GLY A 109 -9.46 0.45 -0.46
CA GLY A 109 -10.43 1.31 -1.12
C GLY A 109 -11.39 1.96 -0.13
N VAL A 110 -12.04 1.15 0.71
CA VAL A 110 -12.93 1.63 1.78
C VAL A 110 -12.18 2.55 2.75
N ALA A 111 -10.97 2.19 3.17
CA ALA A 111 -10.19 3.02 4.10
C ALA A 111 -9.88 4.41 3.53
N TYR A 112 -9.56 4.52 2.24
CA TYR A 112 -9.39 5.80 1.56
C TYR A 112 -10.70 6.57 1.35
N MET A 113 -11.80 5.86 1.06
CA MET A 113 -13.12 6.48 0.93
C MET A 113 -13.57 7.11 2.25
N GLU A 114 -13.24 6.50 3.38
CA GLU A 114 -13.68 6.94 4.70
C GLU A 114 -12.62 7.74 5.48
N GLY A 115 -11.38 7.79 4.99
CA GLY A 115 -10.26 8.42 5.72
C GLY A 115 -9.84 7.66 6.99
N ARG A 116 -9.96 6.33 7.00
CA ARG A 116 -9.57 5.50 8.14
C ARG A 116 -8.07 5.22 8.15
N GLY A 117 -7.36 5.80 9.12
CA GLY A 117 -5.92 5.58 9.29
C GLY A 117 -5.04 6.24 8.22
N VAL A 118 -5.66 6.85 7.20
CA VAL A 118 -5.06 7.64 6.12
C VAL A 118 -5.94 8.84 5.82
N ALA A 119 -5.39 9.89 5.22
CA ALA A 119 -6.21 10.99 4.71
C ALA A 119 -7.19 10.46 3.66
N ALA A 120 -8.42 10.96 3.68
CA ALA A 120 -9.41 10.58 2.69
C ALA A 120 -8.93 10.98 1.29
N ASP A 121 -9.00 10.02 0.36
CA ASP A 121 -8.68 10.22 -1.05
C ASP A 121 -9.69 9.41 -1.85
N LYS A 122 -10.78 10.07 -2.25
CA LYS A 122 -11.91 9.41 -2.91
C LYS A 122 -11.52 8.86 -4.28
N VAL A 123 -10.60 9.53 -4.99
CA VAL A 123 -10.12 9.08 -6.30
C VAL A 123 -9.31 7.80 -6.15
N LYS A 124 -8.33 7.78 -5.22
CA LYS A 124 -7.53 6.59 -4.94
C LYS A 124 -8.38 5.46 -4.37
N GLY A 125 -9.30 5.77 -3.47
CA GLY A 125 -10.25 4.82 -2.90
C GLY A 125 -11.10 4.15 -3.98
N CYS A 126 -11.70 4.94 -4.87
CA CYS A 126 -12.52 4.41 -5.95
C CYS A 126 -11.70 3.57 -6.95
N ALA A 127 -10.44 3.94 -7.24
CA ALA A 127 -9.56 3.13 -8.07
C ALA A 127 -9.32 1.73 -7.49
N TYR A 128 -9.05 1.62 -6.18
CA TYR A 128 -8.92 0.33 -5.51
C TYR A 128 -10.22 -0.48 -5.52
N LEU A 129 -11.37 0.16 -5.28
CA LEU A 129 -12.67 -0.53 -5.29
C LEU A 129 -13.02 -1.09 -6.68
N LYS A 130 -12.71 -0.35 -7.75
CA LYS A 130 -12.88 -0.84 -9.13
C LYS A 130 -11.98 -2.03 -9.42
N ALA A 131 -10.69 -1.94 -9.08
CA ALA A 131 -9.75 -3.06 -9.25
C ALA A 131 -10.18 -4.32 -8.45
N ALA A 132 -10.72 -4.13 -7.24
CA ALA A 132 -11.27 -5.22 -6.45
C ALA A 132 -12.49 -5.85 -7.13
N HIS A 133 -13.42 -5.04 -7.62
CA HIS A 133 -14.65 -5.51 -8.27
C HIS A 133 -14.37 -6.29 -9.56
N GLU A 134 -13.38 -5.87 -10.35
CA GLU A 134 -12.95 -6.59 -11.56
C GLU A 134 -12.62 -8.06 -11.28
N GLN A 135 -12.06 -8.35 -10.10
CA GLN A 135 -11.67 -9.70 -9.69
C GLN A 135 -12.75 -10.42 -8.88
N LEU A 136 -13.42 -9.73 -7.97
CA LEU A 136 -14.39 -10.33 -7.04
C LEU A 136 -15.76 -10.54 -7.68
N GLN A 137 -16.23 -9.58 -8.49
CA GLN A 137 -17.54 -9.59 -9.14
C GLN A 137 -18.72 -9.90 -8.19
N THR A 138 -18.60 -9.53 -6.91
CA THR A 138 -19.65 -9.73 -5.90
C THR A 138 -20.58 -8.52 -5.84
N ALA A 139 -21.81 -8.72 -5.37
CA ALA A 139 -22.76 -7.62 -5.14
C ALA A 139 -22.18 -6.54 -4.22
N HIS A 140 -21.50 -6.94 -3.14
CA HIS A 140 -20.86 -6.00 -2.21
C HIS A 140 -19.80 -5.13 -2.90
N SER A 141 -18.91 -5.73 -3.70
CA SER A 141 -17.91 -4.96 -4.45
C SER A 141 -18.54 -4.04 -5.51
N ALA A 142 -19.64 -4.46 -6.14
CA ALA A 142 -20.38 -3.62 -7.08
C ALA A 142 -21.02 -2.40 -6.39
N ASP A 143 -21.55 -2.58 -5.18
CA ASP A 143 -22.14 -1.50 -4.40
C ASP A 143 -21.07 -0.50 -3.94
N ASN A 144 -19.89 -0.97 -3.55
CA ASN A 144 -18.75 -0.11 -3.22
C ASN A 144 -18.33 0.75 -4.44
N VAL A 145 -18.28 0.17 -5.64
CA VAL A 145 -17.98 0.92 -6.88
C VAL A 145 -19.07 1.95 -7.17
N ARG A 146 -20.35 1.55 -7.09
CA ARG A 146 -21.47 2.46 -7.32
C ARG A 146 -21.47 3.65 -6.36
N MET A 147 -21.19 3.40 -5.07
CA MET A 147 -21.05 4.46 -4.08
C MET A 147 -19.90 5.41 -4.41
N CYS A 148 -18.71 4.89 -4.72
CA CYS A 148 -17.56 5.75 -4.97
C CYS A 148 -17.72 6.58 -6.26
N GLU A 149 -18.34 6.02 -7.30
CA GLU A 149 -18.65 6.77 -8.52
C GLU A 149 -19.69 7.86 -8.31
N ALA A 150 -20.65 7.67 -7.41
CA ALA A 150 -21.61 8.70 -7.05
C ALA A 150 -20.95 9.88 -6.32
N GLU A 151 -20.00 9.61 -5.43
CA GLU A 151 -19.24 10.61 -4.66
C GLU A 151 -18.28 11.44 -5.53
N LEU A 152 -17.86 10.92 -6.68
CA LEU A 152 -16.95 11.60 -7.61
C LEU A 152 -17.68 12.42 -8.68
N LYS A 153 -19.02 12.45 -8.67
CA LYS A 153 -19.78 13.30 -9.59
C LYS A 153 -19.61 14.77 -9.18
N PRO A 154 -19.43 15.68 -10.16
CA PRO A 154 -19.26 17.12 -9.92
C PRO A 154 -20.53 17.77 -9.37
#